data_AF-A0A2S9FR00-F1
#
_entry.id   AF-A0A2S9FR00-F1
#
_cell.length_a   1.000
_cell.length_b   1.000
_cell.length_c   1.000
_cell.angle_alpha   90.00
_cell.angle_beta   90.00
_cell.angle_gamma   90.00
#
_symmetry.space_group_name_H-M   'P 1'
#
loop_
_entity.id
_entity.type
_entity.pdbx_description
1 polymer ?
#
loop_
_entity_poly.entity_id
_entity_poly.type
_entity_poly.pdbx_seq_one_letter_code
_entity_poly.pdbx_strand_id
1 'polypeptide(L)'
;SVAKSVGNGYPLGAVITSRAVADAFAAEGYFFSSTGGSPLSCNPSSRSASSTVIPIAQDNALRVGEHLKARLEALRDKHPLIGTVHGFGLYLGVEMVRD
;
A
#
# COMPACT_ATOMS: atom_id res chain seq x y z
N SER A 1 3.38 2.77 -10.17
CA SER A 1 3.57 3.97 -9.31
C SER A 1 3.27 3.61 -7.88
N VAL A 2 3.86 4.31 -6.91
CA VAL A 2 3.65 4.11 -5.47
C VAL A 2 3.41 5.47 -4.80
N ALA A 3 2.54 5.49 -3.79
CA ALA A 3 2.15 6.68 -3.02
C ALA A 3 1.60 6.20 -1.64
N LYS A 4 0.87 7.05 -0.91
CA LYS A 4 0.26 6.71 0.40
C LYS A 4 1.29 6.36 1.47
N SER A 5 1.41 5.07 1.82
CA SER A 5 2.29 4.59 2.90
C SER A 5 3.78 4.80 2.60
N VAL A 6 4.16 4.97 1.33
CA VAL A 6 5.55 5.24 0.94
C VAL A 6 6.10 6.54 1.53
N GLY A 7 5.23 7.52 1.78
CA GLY A 7 5.60 8.78 2.41
C GLY A 7 5.58 8.74 3.94
N ASN A 8 5.05 7.68 4.55
CA ASN A 8 4.91 7.52 6.00
C ASN A 8 4.43 8.81 6.72
N GLY A 9 3.39 9.46 6.19
CA GLY A 9 2.85 10.73 6.71
C GLY A 9 3.37 11.99 6.02
N TYR A 10 4.41 11.89 5.20
CA TYR A 10 4.91 12.97 4.34
C TYR A 10 4.37 12.84 2.90
N PRO A 11 4.06 13.93 2.17
CA PRO A 11 3.65 13.85 0.77
C PRO A 11 4.76 13.27 -0.11
N LEU A 12 4.61 12.02 -0.53
CA LEU A 12 5.56 11.32 -1.40
C LEU A 12 4.82 10.46 -2.42
N GLY A 13 5.19 10.61 -3.69
CA GLY A 13 4.85 9.71 -4.77
C GLY A 13 6.12 9.33 -5.53
N ALA A 14 6.23 8.07 -5.94
CA ALA A 14 7.33 7.60 -6.75
C ALA A 14 6.86 6.75 -7.92
N VAL A 15 7.59 6.84 -9.03
CA VAL A 15 7.41 5.99 -10.21
C VAL A 15 8.63 5.09 -10.29
N ILE A 16 8.41 3.77 -10.28
CA ILE A 16 9.45 2.77 -10.47
C ILE A 16 9.28 2.29 -11.91
N THR A 17 10.33 2.44 -12.71
CA THR A 17 10.34 2.07 -14.13
C THR A 17 11.66 1.41 -14.53
N SER A 18 11.66 0.71 -15.65
CA SER A 18 12.89 0.10 -16.18
C SER A 18 13.84 1.18 -16.73
N ARG A 19 15.13 0.86 -16.78
CA ARG A 19 16.14 1.75 -17.35
C ARG A 19 15.83 2.11 -18.81
N ALA A 20 15.43 1.13 -19.62
CA ALA A 20 15.07 1.37 -21.02
C ALA A 20 13.95 2.41 -21.19
N VAL A 21 12.92 2.35 -20.33
CA VAL A 21 11.81 3.32 -20.35
C VAL A 21 12.27 4.69 -19.85
N ALA A 22 13.11 4.73 -18.80
CA ALA A 22 13.64 5.98 -18.28
C ALA A 22 14.55 6.69 -19.31
N ASP A 23 15.41 5.95 -20.00
CA ASP A 23 16.35 6.48 -20.98
C ASP A 23 15.60 6.98 -22.23
N ALA A 24 14.60 6.22 -22.71
CA ALA A 24 13.73 6.65 -23.80
C ALA A 24 12.95 7.93 -23.43
N PHE A 25 12.43 8.01 -22.20
CA PHE A 25 11.71 9.20 -21.74
C PHE A 25 12.63 10.43 -21.59
N ALA A 26 13.85 10.23 -21.10
CA ALA A 26 14.83 11.31 -20.99
C ALA A 26 15.24 11.88 -22.36
N ALA A 27 15.20 11.07 -23.42
CA ALA A 27 15.47 11.52 -24.79
C ALA A 27 14.36 12.43 -25.35
N GLU A 28 13.11 12.25 -24.90
CA GLU A 28 11.94 13.04 -25.33
C GLU A 28 11.80 14.36 -24.55
N GLY A 29 12.52 14.54 -23.44
CA GLY A 29 12.57 15.79 -22.69
C GLY A 29 12.73 15.61 -21.18
N TYR A 30 12.96 16.73 -20.50
CA TYR A 30 13.15 16.74 -19.04
C TYR A 30 11.81 16.87 -18.30
N PHE A 31 11.56 15.96 -17.36
CA PHE A 31 10.47 16.12 -16.39
C PHE A 31 10.98 16.87 -15.15
N PHE A 32 10.25 17.88 -14.72
CA PHE A 32 10.59 18.70 -13.55
C PHE A 32 9.41 18.82 -12.58
N SER A 33 9.71 18.85 -11.29
CA SER A 33 8.76 19.18 -10.23
C SER A 33 9.47 20.01 -9.18
N SER A 34 8.91 21.17 -8.83
CA SER A 34 9.51 22.10 -7.87
C SER A 34 9.71 21.51 -6.47
N THR A 35 8.90 20.51 -6.10
CA THR A 35 8.98 19.80 -4.81
C THR A 35 9.42 18.35 -4.96
N GLY A 36 9.56 17.86 -6.19
CA GLY A 36 9.97 16.49 -6.49
C GLY A 36 11.42 16.25 -6.09
N GLY A 37 11.68 15.21 -5.30
CA GLY A 37 13.04 14.85 -4.88
C GLY A 37 13.65 15.76 -3.81
N SER A 38 12.83 16.51 -3.07
CA SER A 38 13.29 17.32 -1.92
C SER A 38 14.13 16.47 -0.93
N PRO A 39 15.18 17.02 -0.30
CA PRO A 39 15.98 16.32 0.69
C PRO A 39 15.16 15.73 1.86
N LEU A 40 14.05 16.38 2.23
CA LEU A 40 13.12 15.86 3.24
C LEU A 40 12.39 14.59 2.76
N SER A 41 12.11 14.52 1.46
CA SER A 41 11.48 13.35 0.81
C SER A 41 12.47 12.21 0.59
N CYS A 42 13.77 12.51 0.50
CA CYS A 42 14.87 11.54 0.30
C CYS A 42 15.71 11.29 1.56
N ASN A 43 15.14 11.51 2.75
CA ASN A 43 15.89 11.37 4.00
C ASN A 43 16.36 9.90 4.21
N PRO A 44 17.67 9.64 4.36
CA PRO A 44 18.20 8.29 4.54
C PRO A 44 17.69 7.62 5.83
N SER A 45 17.39 8.40 6.88
CA SER A 45 16.87 7.89 8.14
C SER A 45 15.46 7.33 8.02
N SER A 46 14.59 7.97 7.22
CA SER A 46 13.24 7.45 6.97
C SER A 46 13.29 6.18 6.11
N ARG A 47 14.21 6.11 5.14
CA ARG A 47 14.42 4.91 4.31
C ARG A 47 14.86 3.68 5.12
N SER A 48 15.81 3.85 6.04
CA SER A 48 16.29 2.77 6.92
C SER A 48 15.20 2.27 7.89
N ALA A 49 14.42 3.21 8.46
CA ALA A 49 13.29 2.88 9.31
C ALA A 49 12.23 2.10 8.50
N SER A 50 11.88 2.57 7.30
CA SER A 50 10.94 1.87 6.42
C SER A 50 11.43 0.47 6.02
N SER A 51 12.71 0.27 5.69
CA SER A 51 13.21 -1.06 5.31
C SER A 51 13.14 -2.09 6.43
N THR A 52 13.19 -1.64 7.68
CA THR A 52 13.07 -2.52 8.87
C THR A 52 11.61 -2.76 9.23
N VAL A 53 10.77 -1.73 9.12
CA VAL A 53 9.35 -1.77 9.53
C VAL A 53 8.48 -2.48 8.49
N ILE A 54 8.76 -2.33 7.19
CA ILE A 54 7.93 -2.91 6.12
C ILE A 54 7.78 -4.43 6.25
N PRO A 55 8.85 -5.24 6.41
CA PRO A 55 8.71 -6.68 6.54
C PRO A 55 7.88 -7.10 7.75
N ILE A 56 8.10 -6.45 8.90
CA ILE A 56 7.35 -6.72 10.14
C ILE A 56 5.87 -6.36 9.96
N ALA A 57 5.60 -5.20 9.35
CA ALA A 57 4.24 -4.74 9.08
C ALA A 57 3.51 -5.64 8.07
N GLN A 58 4.22 -6.17 7.06
CA GLN A 58 3.66 -7.11 6.08
C GLN A 58 3.28 -8.44 6.72
N ASP A 59 4.17 -9.02 7.54
CA ASP A 59 3.89 -10.25 8.27
C ASP A 59 2.72 -10.06 9.25
N ASN A 60 2.73 -8.96 10.00
CA ASN A 60 1.63 -8.63 10.89
C ASN A 60 0.31 -8.42 10.12
N ALA A 61 0.35 -7.75 8.96
CA ALA A 61 -0.84 -7.53 8.14
C ALA A 61 -1.40 -8.84 7.59
N LEU A 62 -0.55 -9.81 7.25
CA LEU A 62 -0.98 -11.15 6.87
C LEU A 62 -1.64 -11.86 8.06
N ARG A 63 -0.93 -11.97 9.18
CA ARG A 63 -1.37 -12.74 10.35
C ARG A 63 -2.65 -12.18 10.99
N VAL A 64 -2.71 -10.86 11.18
CA VAL A 64 -3.89 -10.19 11.75
C VAL A 64 -5.01 -10.12 10.73
N GLY A 65 -4.68 -9.95 9.44
CA GLY A 65 -5.65 -9.96 8.35
C GLY A 65 -6.39 -11.27 8.22
N GLU A 66 -5.66 -12.39 8.23
CA GLU A 66 -6.24 -13.75 8.22
C GLU A 66 -7.14 -13.98 9.43
N HIS A 67 -6.70 -13.57 10.62
CA HIS A 67 -7.53 -13.66 11.82
C HIS A 67 -8.82 -12.85 11.67
N LEU A 68 -8.72 -11.59 11.24
CA LEU A 68 -9.88 -10.73 11.06
C LEU A 68 -10.84 -11.30 10.02
N LYS A 69 -10.34 -11.75 8.87
CA LYS A 69 -11.14 -12.37 7.81
C LYS A 69 -11.90 -13.59 8.33
N ALA A 70 -11.23 -14.51 9.03
CA ALA A 70 -11.88 -15.70 9.60
C ALA A 70 -12.99 -15.33 10.59
N ARG A 71 -12.81 -14.27 11.39
CA ARG A 71 -13.85 -13.79 12.32
C ARG A 71 -15.04 -13.16 11.59
N LEU A 72 -14.80 -12.43 10.50
CA LEU A 72 -15.87 -11.87 9.67
C LEU A 72 -16.66 -12.97 8.96
N GLU A 73 -15.97 -14.01 8.46
CA GLU A 73 -16.61 -15.19 7.88
C GLU A 73 -17.44 -15.96 8.92
N ALA A 74 -16.97 -16.11 10.15
CA ALA A 74 -17.75 -16.72 11.23
C ALA A 74 -18.98 -15.87 11.66
N LEU A 75 -18.97 -14.56 11.44
CA LEU A 75 -20.14 -13.70 11.66
C LEU A 75 -21.21 -13.89 10.58
N ARG A 76 -20.81 -14.28 9.36
CA ARG A 76 -21.74 -14.61 8.27
C ARG A 76 -22.72 -15.71 8.68
N ASP A 77 -22.24 -16.72 9.39
CA ASP A 77 -23.08 -17.84 9.86
C ASP A 77 -24.15 -17.39 10.89
N LYS A 78 -23.98 -16.20 11.49
CA LYS A 78 -24.89 -15.63 12.49
C LYS A 78 -25.77 -14.52 11.94
N HIS A 79 -25.37 -13.90 10.84
CA HIS A 79 -26.00 -12.69 10.31
C HIS A 79 -26.21 -12.82 8.80
N PRO A 80 -27.45 -13.12 8.35
CA PRO A 80 -27.77 -13.26 6.91
C PRO A 80 -27.46 -12.03 6.06
N LEU A 81 -27.37 -10.85 6.67
CA LEU A 81 -27.02 -9.59 5.99
C LEU A 81 -25.56 -9.56 5.52
N ILE A 82 -24.68 -10.37 6.11
CA ILE A 82 -23.28 -10.45 5.72
C ILE A 82 -23.18 -11.36 4.50
N GLY A 83 -22.73 -10.80 3.38
CA GLY A 83 -22.45 -11.52 2.15
C GLY A 83 -21.01 -12.04 2.11
N THR A 84 -20.30 -11.74 1.03
CA THR A 84 -18.93 -12.20 0.80
C THR A 84 -17.91 -11.31 1.52
N VAL A 85 -16.87 -11.92 2.09
CA VAL A 85 -15.70 -11.19 2.63
C VAL A 85 -14.56 -11.21 1.60
N HIS A 86 -14.23 -10.04 1.06
CA HIS A 86 -13.22 -9.86 0.03
C HIS A 86 -11.89 -9.37 0.59
N GLY A 87 -10.82 -9.60 -0.19
CA GLY A 87 -9.52 -9.00 0.06
C GLY A 87 -8.50 -9.92 0.73
N PHE A 88 -7.34 -9.34 1.07
CA PHE A 88 -6.16 -10.02 1.59
C PHE A 88 -5.37 -9.14 2.55
N GLY A 89 -4.66 -9.77 3.50
CA GLY A 89 -4.02 -9.05 4.60
C GLY A 89 -5.01 -8.15 5.33
N LEU A 90 -4.64 -6.89 5.57
CA LEU A 90 -5.52 -5.89 6.18
C LEU A 90 -6.35 -5.08 5.18
N TYR A 91 -6.29 -5.40 3.88
CA TYR A 91 -7.17 -4.82 2.88
C TYR A 91 -8.39 -5.73 2.72
N LEU A 92 -9.33 -5.63 3.65
CA LEU A 92 -10.55 -6.45 3.70
C LEU A 92 -11.80 -5.60 3.46
N GLY A 93 -12.79 -6.18 2.79
CA GLY A 93 -14.11 -5.60 2.60
C GLY A 93 -15.19 -6.64 2.87
N VAL A 94 -16.29 -6.23 3.49
CA VAL A 94 -17.45 -7.09 3.73
C VAL A 94 -18.59 -6.58 2.87
N GLU A 95 -19.10 -7.44 2.01
CA GLU A 95 -20.32 -7.17 1.27
C GLU A 95 -21.53 -7.32 2.20
N MET A 96 -22.44 -6.35 2.15
CA MET A 96 -23.68 -6.38 2.91
C MET A 96 -24.81 -6.60 1.92
N VAL A 97 -25.48 -7.74 2.00
CA VAL A 97 -26.55 -8.13 1.06
C VAL A 97 -27.89 -8.09 1.77
N ARG A 98 -28.89 -7.54 1.10
CA ARG A 98 -30.29 -7.58 1.50
C ARG A 98 -31.07 -7.96 0.26
N ASP A 99 -31.90 -8.99 0.37
CA ASP A 99 -32.82 -9.41 -0.69
C ASP A 99 -33.67 -8.22 -1.20
#